data_AF-F7PT21-F1
#
_entry.id   AF-F7PT21-F1
#
_cell.length_a   1.000
_cell.length_b   1.000
_cell.length_c   1.000
_cell.angle_alpha   90.00
_cell.angle_beta   90.00
_cell.angle_gamma   90.00
#
_symmetry.space_group_name_H-M   'P 1'
#
loop_
_entity.id
_entity.type
_entity.pdbx_description
1 polymer ?
#
loop_
_entity_poly.entity_id
_entity_poly.type
_entity_poly.pdbx_seq_one_letter_code
_entity_poly.pdbx_strand_id
1 'polypeptide(L)' 'MADQNRVDNLVTLIDGYIAQGGHHINVNVFNRDLLLDAMDHPEKYPQLTIRVSGYAVNFVKLTREQQLDVINRTIFEVV' A
#
# COMPACT_ATOMS: atom_id res chain seq x y z
N MET A 1 -11.66 -15.16 -4.60
CA MET A 1 -11.86 -14.71 -3.20
C MET A 1 -10.48 -14.44 -2.62
N ALA A 2 -10.31 -13.39 -1.82
CA ALA A 2 -9.06 -13.24 -1.10
C ALA A 2 -8.86 -14.47 -0.22
N ASP A 3 -7.62 -14.95 -0.11
CA ASP A 3 -7.29 -16.06 0.79
C ASP A 3 -7.71 -15.69 2.22
N GLN A 4 -8.51 -16.54 2.86
CA GLN A 4 -9.04 -16.31 4.20
C GLN A 4 -7.91 -16.06 5.21
N ASN A 5 -6.77 -16.75 5.06
CA ASN A 5 -5.60 -16.55 5.92
C ASN A 5 -5.06 -15.13 5.83
N ARG A 6 -5.08 -14.51 4.63
CA ARG A 6 -4.63 -13.12 4.45
C ARG A 6 -5.54 -12.13 5.16
N VAL A 7 -6.84 -12.40 5.15
CA VAL A 7 -7.84 -11.58 5.84
C VAL A 7 -7.63 -11.70 7.35
N ASP A 8 -7.54 -12.92 7.88
CA ASP A 8 -7.40 -13.18 9.31
C ASP A 8 -6.08 -12.60 9.87
N ASN A 9 -4.99 -12.68 9.11
CA ASN A 9 -3.71 -12.07 9.48
C ASN A 9 -3.81 -10.55 9.57
N LEU A 10 -4.46 -9.90 8.60
CA LEU A 10 -4.62 -8.45 8.61
C LEU A 10 -5.51 -7.99 9.77
N VAL A 11 -6.61 -8.69 10.04
CA VAL A 11 -7.49 -8.42 11.17
C VAL A 11 -6.71 -8.53 12.48
N THR A 12 -5.99 -9.64 12.68
CA THR A 12 -5.19 -9.88 13.89
C THR A 12 -4.13 -8.80 14.10
N LEU A 13 -3.45 -8.36 13.04
CA LEU A 13 -2.45 -7.29 13.10
C LEU A 13 -3.06 -5.94 13.53
N ILE A 14 -4.23 -5.60 12.97
CA ILE A 14 -4.93 -4.36 13.30
C ILE A 14 -5.44 -4.41 14.75
N ASP A 15 -6.07 -5.52 15.15
CA ASP A 15 -6.57 -5.71 16.52
C ASP A 15 -5.43 -5.61 17.54
N GLY A 16 -4.29 -6.26 17.28
CA GLY A 16 -3.11 -6.18 18.12
C GLY A 16 -2.53 -4.77 18.22
N TYR A 17 -2.48 -4.03 17.10
CA TYR A 17 -2.01 -2.64 17.08
C TYR A 17 -2.89 -1.73 17.95
N ILE A 18 -4.21 -1.83 17.82
CA ILE A 18 -5.15 -1.03 18.60
C ILE A 18 -5.15 -1.43 20.07
N ALA A 19 -5.10 -2.73 20.38
CA ALA A 19 -5.01 -3.21 21.77
C ALA A 19 -3.76 -2.71 22.51
N GLN A 20 -2.67 -2.44 21.78
CA GLN A 20 -1.44 -1.84 22.32
C GLN A 20 -1.46 -0.31 22.41
N GLY A 21 -2.62 0.33 22.19
CA GLY A 21 -2.77 1.79 22.26
C GLY A 21 -2.42 2.52 20.97
N GLY A 22 -2.38 1.82 19.83
CA GLY A 22 -2.20 2.44 18.52
C GLY A 22 -3.32 3.43 18.19
N HIS A 23 -2.95 4.63 17.71
CA HIS A 23 -3.91 5.72 17.47
C HIS A 23 -4.32 5.86 15.99
N HIS A 24 -3.42 5.54 15.05
CA HIS A 24 -3.66 5.74 13.63
C HIS A 24 -2.84 4.79 12.77
N ILE A 25 -3.51 4.10 11.85
CA ILE A 25 -2.88 3.22 10.86
C ILE A 25 -3.56 3.42 9.49
N ASN A 26 -2.75 3.43 8.43
CA ASN A 26 -3.23 3.33 7.06
C ASN A 26 -2.47 2.21 6.37
N VAL A 27 -3.20 1.36 5.65
CA VAL A 27 -2.64 0.18 4.99
C VAL A 27 -2.78 0.37 3.48
N ASN A 28 -1.70 0.11 2.75
CA ASN A 28 -1.72 -0.08 1.30
C ASN A 28 -1.55 -1.58 1.03
N VAL A 29 -2.27 -2.12 0.04
CA VAL A 29 -2.17 -3.53 -0.35
C VAL A 29 -1.91 -3.61 -1.84
N PHE A 30 -0.63 -3.66 -2.22
CA PHE A 30 -0.18 -3.70 -3.61
C PHE A 30 1.04 -4.61 -3.75
N ASN A 31 1.23 -5.14 -4.97
CA ASN A 31 2.47 -5.81 -5.35
C ASN A 31 3.49 -4.75 -5.78
N ARG A 32 4.78 -5.00 -5.50
CA ARG A 32 5.87 -4.11 -5.95
C ARG A 32 5.86 -3.94 -7.47
N ASP A 33 5.67 -5.03 -8.20
CA ASP A 33 5.68 -5.05 -9.66
C ASP A 33 4.57 -4.18 -10.26
N LEU A 34 3.40 -4.10 -9.61
CA LEU A 34 2.31 -3.22 -10.06
C LEU A 34 2.71 -1.75 -9.95
N LEU A 35 3.40 -1.36 -8.88
CA LEU A 35 3.87 0.02 -8.71
C LEU A 35 5.00 0.36 -9.68
N LEU A 36 5.88 -0.60 -9.99
CA LEU A 36 6.92 -0.44 -10.99
C LEU A 36 6.32 -0.29 -12.41
N ASP A 37 5.37 -1.16 -12.78
CA ASP A 37 4.68 -1.05 -14.07
C ASP A 37 3.87 0.26 -14.16
N ALA A 38 3.25 0.71 -13.07
CA ALA A 38 2.55 2.00 -13.05
C ALA A 38 3.48 3.23 -13.12
N MET A 39 4.74 3.09 -12.68
CA MET A 39 5.75 4.13 -12.80
C MET A 39 6.28 4.25 -14.24
N ASP A 40 6.40 3.13 -14.95
CA ASP A 40 6.91 3.09 -16.32
C ASP A 40 5.80 3.21 -17.40
N HIS A 41 4.56 2.84 -17.07
CA HIS A 41 3.38 2.86 -17.94
C HIS A 41 2.15 3.53 -17.26
N PRO A 42 2.21 4.83 -16.93
CA PRO A 42 1.17 5.51 -16.17
C PRO A 42 -0.21 5.54 -16.85
N GLU A 43 -0.25 5.45 -18.18
CA GLU A 43 -1.48 5.43 -18.99
C GLU A 43 -2.36 4.19 -18.75
N LYS A 44 -1.76 3.07 -18.30
CA LYS A 44 -2.50 1.86 -17.92
C LYS A 44 -3.18 2.00 -16.55
N TYR A 45 -2.71 2.93 -15.72
CA TYR A 45 -3.11 3.06 -14.31
C TYR A 45 -3.56 4.48 -13.93
N PRO A 46 -4.42 5.16 -14.72
CA PRO A 46 -4.77 6.56 -14.50
C PRO A 46 -5.43 6.82 -13.14
N GLN A 47 -6.06 5.78 -12.58
CA GLN A 47 -6.82 5.81 -11.33
C GLN A 47 -6.17 4.99 -10.21
N LEU A 48 -4.89 4.59 -10.35
CA LEU A 48 -4.21 3.88 -9.26
C LEU A 48 -4.01 4.82 -8.08
N THR A 49 -4.86 4.69 -7.07
CA THR A 49 -4.85 5.52 -5.86
C THR A 49 -4.08 4.81 -4.75
N ILE A 50 -3.16 5.53 -4.11
CA ILE A 50 -2.40 5.07 -2.96
C ILE A 50 -2.68 5.95 -1.73
N ARG A 51 -2.42 5.41 -0.54
CA ARG A 51 -2.39 6.15 0.72
C ARG A 51 -0.98 6.67 0.99
N VAL A 52 -0.87 7.98 1.13
CA VAL A 52 0.27 8.69 1.72
C VAL A 52 -0.13 9.14 3.13
N SER A 53 0.83 9.50 3.99
CA SER A 53 0.52 9.90 5.37
C SER A 53 -0.52 11.03 5.39
N GLY A 54 -1.76 10.70 5.79
CA GLY A 54 -2.88 11.63 5.92
C GLY A 54 -3.74 11.87 4.68
N TYR A 55 -3.41 11.35 3.49
CA TYR A 55 -4.22 11.60 2.27
C TYR A 55 -4.12 10.48 1.23
N ALA A 56 -5.05 10.50 0.27
CA ALA A 56 -5.05 9.63 -0.89
C ALA A 56 -4.66 10.42 -2.15
N VAL A 57 -3.88 9.81 -3.04
CA VAL A 57 -3.39 10.45 -4.27
C VAL A 57 -3.27 9.42 -5.39
N ASN A 58 -3.45 9.84 -6.64
CA ASN A 58 -3.16 8.99 -7.78
C ASN A 58 -1.64 8.86 -7.92
N PHE A 59 -1.13 7.63 -7.87
CA PHE A 59 0.29 7.31 -7.92
C PHE A 59 0.98 7.91 -9.15
N VAL A 60 0.32 7.87 -10.31
CA VAL A 60 0.82 8.41 -11.57
C VAL A 60 0.92 9.95 -11.60
N LYS A 61 0.34 10.65 -10.62
CA LYS A 61 0.45 12.12 -10.47
C LYS A 61 1.63 12.55 -9.60
N LEU A 62 2.34 11.60 -8.99
CA LEU A 62 3.54 11.86 -8.19
C LEU A 62 4.77 12.02 -9.09
N THR A 63 5.80 12.71 -8.59
CA THR A 63 7.10 12.74 -9.27
C THR A 63 7.76 11.36 -9.20
N ARG A 64 8.69 11.06 -10.11
CA ARG A 64 9.38 9.77 -10.13
C ARG A 64 10.14 9.49 -8.81
N GLU A 65 10.72 10.52 -8.20
CA GLU A 65 11.34 10.42 -6.87
C GLU A 65 10.32 10.04 -5.79
N GLN A 66 9.16 10.70 -5.76
CA GLN A 66 8.09 10.37 -4.80
C GLN A 66 7.51 8.96 -5.02
N GLN A 67 7.42 8.51 -6.27
CA GLN A 67 7.02 7.14 -6.60
C GLN A 67 8.03 6.13 -6.06
N LEU A 68 9.32 6.39 -6.24
CA LEU A 68 10.40 5.57 -5.70
C LEU A 68 10.37 5.55 -4.16
N ASP A 69 10.09 6.68 -3.51
CA ASP A 69 9.92 6.74 -2.05
C ASP A 69 8.78 5.84 -1.56
N VAL A 70 7.67 5.76 -2.31
CA VAL A 70 6.57 4.84 -2.01
C VAL A 70 7.01 3.39 -2.20
N ILE A 71 7.65 3.09 -3.33
CA ILE A 71 8.10 1.73 -3.68
C ILE A 71 9.17 1.22 -2.71
N ASN A 72 10.04 2.10 -2.20
CA ASN A 72 11.13 1.73 -1.28
C ASN A 72 10.68 1.55 0.17
N ARG A 73 9.42 1.86 0.50
CA ARG A 73 8.87 1.47 1.81
C ARG A 73 8.88 -0.04 1.94
N THR A 74 9.05 -0.53 3.17
CA THR A 74 8.96 -1.96 3.49
C THR A 74 7.63 -2.52 3.00
N ILE A 75 7.71 -3.56 2.16
CA ILE A 75 6.56 -4.35 1.72
C ILE A 75 6.62 -5.66 2.50
N PHE A 76 5.61 -5.92 3.31
CA PHE A 76 5.50 -7.16 4.06
C PHE A 76 4.94 -8.25 3.15
N GLU A 77 5.70 -9.32 2.96
CA GLU A 77 5.29 -10.49 2.20
C GLU A 77 4.76 -11.58 3.14
N VAL A 78 3.85 -12.40 2.63
CA VAL A 78 3.37 -13.58 3.37
C VAL A 78 4.51 -14.59 3.38
N VAL A 79 4.95 -14.99 4.58
CA VAL A 79 5.85 -16.13 4.78
C VAL A 79 5.03 -17.42 4.83
#